data_AF-A0A426ZY15-F1
#
_entry.id   AF-A0A426ZY15-F1
#
_cell.length_a   1.000
_cell.length_b   1.000
_cell.length_c   1.000
_cell.angle_alpha   90.00
_cell.angle_beta   90.00
_cell.angle_gamma   90.00
#
_symmetry.space_group_name_H-M   'P 1'
#
loop_
_entity.id
_entity.type
_entity.pdbx_description
1 polymer ?
#
loop_
_entity_poly.entity_id
_entity_poly.type
_entity_poly.pdbx_seq_one_letter_code
_entity_poly.pdbx_strand_id
1 'polypeptide(L)'
;MGGGGGGGEGEGRVQNVLVMRHGDRIDHLEPLWVAHASRPWDPPLAEGGLIRAWTTGKRLRGVGFPIHRVLVSPFLRCLETATEVIRALCCVVDDDDTRLLAMGTSQDAVLDPSRVKVRHQILSLFPFLWLVSHRIERSPKNFCLRDFTGL
;
A
#
# COMPACT_ATOMS: atom_id res chain seq x y z
N MET A 1 -19.21 13.41 51.36
CA MET A 1 -18.76 12.02 51.10
C MET A 1 -19.93 11.26 50.50
N GLY A 2 -19.91 10.61 49.34
CA GLY A 2 -18.97 10.51 48.22
C GLY A 2 -19.82 10.43 46.94
N GLY A 3 -19.34 10.88 45.80
CA GLY A 3 -18.32 10.18 45.02
C GLY A 3 -19.01 9.36 43.92
N GLY A 4 -19.53 10.05 42.91
CA GLY A 4 -20.22 9.45 41.77
C GLY A 4 -19.27 8.64 40.90
N GLY A 5 -19.65 7.40 40.61
CA GLY A 5 -18.94 6.53 39.68
C GLY A 5 -19.10 7.01 38.25
N GLY A 6 -18.04 7.61 37.70
CA GLY A 6 -17.91 7.82 36.26
C GLY A 6 -17.48 6.52 35.60
N GLY A 7 -18.41 5.86 34.90
CA GLY A 7 -18.09 4.77 33.99
C GLY A 7 -17.23 5.30 32.84
N GLY A 8 -15.96 4.92 32.81
CA GLY A 8 -15.09 5.14 31.67
C GLY A 8 -15.59 4.29 30.50
N GLU A 9 -16.19 4.93 29.50
CA GLU A 9 -16.44 4.33 28.20
C GLU A 9 -15.10 3.86 27.63
N GLY A 10 -14.96 2.55 27.38
CA GLY A 10 -13.75 1.99 26.80
C GLY A 10 -13.59 2.50 25.37
N GLU A 11 -12.60 3.37 25.13
CA GLU A 11 -12.21 3.78 23.78
C GLU A 11 -11.92 2.54 22.93
N GLY A 12 -12.80 2.26 21.96
CA GLY A 12 -12.67 1.14 21.05
C GLY A 12 -11.39 1.26 20.20
N ARG A 13 -10.60 0.18 20.14
CA ARG A 13 -9.39 0.13 19.33
C ARG A 13 -9.76 0.17 17.83
N VAL A 14 -9.38 1.25 17.13
CA VAL A 14 -9.65 1.44 15.70
C VAL A 14 -8.53 0.83 14.85
N GLN A 15 -8.91 0.09 13.80
CA GLN A 15 -7.98 -0.44 12.79
C GLN A 15 -8.28 0.20 11.43
N ASN A 16 -7.24 0.77 10.81
CA ASN A 16 -7.32 1.37 9.49
C ASN A 16 -6.85 0.38 8.42
N VAL A 17 -7.69 0.14 7.42
CA VAL A 17 -7.39 -0.71 6.27
C VAL A 17 -7.45 0.13 5.00
N LEU A 18 -6.40 0.05 4.20
CA LEU A 18 -6.28 0.71 2.90
C LEU A 18 -6.29 -0.37 1.82
N VAL A 19 -7.17 -0.22 0.82
CA VAL A 19 -7.24 -1.14 -0.32
C VAL A 19 -6.79 -0.40 -1.57
N MET A 20 -5.93 -1.04 -2.35
CA MET A 20 -5.37 -0.49 -3.58
C MET A 20 -5.50 -1.51 -4.71
N ARG A 21 -5.73 -1.05 -5.94
CA ARG A 21 -5.64 -1.92 -7.12
C ARG A 21 -4.20 -1.92 -7.64
N HIS A 22 -3.79 -2.99 -8.33
CA HIS A 22 -2.55 -2.95 -9.10
C HIS A 22 -2.57 -1.79 -10.12
N GLY A 23 -1.38 -1.28 -10.47
CA GLY A 23 -1.22 -0.29 -11.54
C GLY A 23 -1.60 -0.81 -12.92
N ASP A 24 -1.43 0.00 -13.97
CA ASP A 24 -1.76 -0.44 -15.32
C ASP A 24 -0.85 -1.56 -15.77
N ARG A 25 -1.44 -2.53 -16.44
CA ARG A 25 -0.74 -3.71 -16.94
C ARG A 25 -0.24 -3.45 -18.35
N ILE A 26 0.87 -4.07 -18.71
CA ILE A 26 1.45 -3.95 -20.05
C ILE A 26 0.54 -4.51 -21.16
N ASP A 27 -0.25 -5.54 -20.88
CA ASP A 27 -1.14 -6.17 -21.87
C ASP A 27 -2.34 -5.29 -22.26
N HIS A 28 -2.68 -4.28 -21.46
CA HIS A 28 -3.64 -3.24 -21.85
C HIS A 28 -3.04 -2.20 -22.80
N LEU A 29 -1.72 -1.96 -22.71
CA LEU A 29 -1.02 -0.98 -23.53
C LEU A 29 -0.57 -1.59 -24.87
N GLU A 30 -0.12 -2.85 -24.81
CA GLU A 30 0.43 -3.59 -25.93
C GLU A 30 -0.41 -4.86 -26.17
N PRO A 31 -1.42 -4.81 -27.05
CA PRO A 31 -2.29 -5.96 -27.31
C PRO A 31 -1.55 -7.22 -27.78
N LEU A 32 -0.40 -7.06 -28.42
CA LEU A 32 0.45 -8.17 -28.90
C LEU A 32 1.43 -8.69 -27.84
N TRP A 33 1.51 -8.08 -26.65
CA TRP A 33 2.42 -8.49 -25.58
C TRP A 33 2.27 -9.97 -25.23
N VAL A 34 1.03 -10.44 -25.14
CA VAL A 34 0.66 -11.84 -24.83
C VAL A 34 1.33 -12.83 -25.78
N ALA A 35 1.58 -12.46 -27.05
CA ALA A 35 2.17 -13.34 -28.05
C ALA A 35 3.68 -13.59 -27.84
N HIS A 36 4.37 -12.72 -27.12
CA HIS A 36 5.83 -12.78 -26.92
C HIS A 36 6.21 -12.90 -25.44
N ALA A 37 5.24 -12.86 -24.53
CA ALA A 37 5.45 -12.94 -23.09
C ALA A 37 5.85 -14.35 -22.64
N SER A 38 6.81 -14.43 -21.72
CA SER A 38 7.17 -15.69 -21.05
C SER A 38 6.08 -16.18 -20.09
N ARG A 39 5.25 -15.27 -19.56
CA ARG A 39 4.12 -15.56 -18.67
C ARG A 39 2.86 -14.79 -19.08
N PRO A 40 2.17 -15.20 -20.15
CA PRO A 40 1.03 -14.44 -20.69
C PRO A 40 -0.14 -14.24 -19.72
N TRP A 41 -0.30 -15.12 -18.73
CA TRP A 41 -1.35 -15.04 -17.70
C TRP A 41 -1.00 -14.13 -16.51
N ASP A 42 0.25 -13.64 -16.41
CA ASP A 42 0.69 -12.78 -15.32
C ASP A 42 1.50 -11.57 -15.84
N PRO A 43 0.82 -10.61 -16.49
CA PRO A 43 1.47 -9.43 -17.03
C PRO A 43 2.08 -8.55 -15.95
N PRO A 44 3.28 -7.99 -16.17
CA PRO A 44 3.83 -6.94 -15.35
C PRO A 44 3.06 -5.62 -15.54
N LEU A 45 3.40 -4.64 -14.72
CA LEU A 45 2.98 -3.26 -14.89
C LEU A 45 3.63 -2.62 -16.12
N ALA A 46 2.88 -1.76 -16.79
CA ALA A 46 3.44 -0.79 -17.71
C ALA A 46 4.18 0.32 -16.92
N GLU A 47 5.04 1.08 -17.60
CA GLU A 47 5.77 2.20 -16.99
C GLU A 47 4.84 3.20 -16.28
N GLY A 48 3.72 3.54 -16.92
CA GLY A 48 2.69 4.40 -16.31
C GLY A 48 2.07 3.80 -15.03
N GLY A 49 1.98 2.47 -14.95
CA GLY A 49 1.51 1.76 -13.76
C GLY A 49 2.50 1.84 -12.60
N LEU A 50 3.81 1.74 -12.89
CA LEU A 50 4.89 1.91 -11.90
C LEU A 50 4.90 3.34 -11.34
N ILE A 51 4.88 4.35 -12.22
CA ILE A 51 4.87 5.77 -11.83
C ILE A 51 3.63 6.10 -10.98
N ARG A 52 2.46 5.57 -11.36
CA ARG A 52 1.23 5.71 -10.57
C ARG A 52 1.37 5.08 -9.19
N ALA A 53 1.88 3.85 -9.10
CA ALA A 53 2.07 3.18 -7.82
C ALA A 53 3.01 3.95 -6.88
N TRP A 54 4.13 4.46 -7.41
CA TRP A 54 5.05 5.34 -6.68
C TRP A 54 4.33 6.59 -6.17
N THR A 55 3.59 7.26 -7.05
CA THR A 55 2.85 8.49 -6.72
C THR A 55 1.79 8.25 -5.64
N THR A 56 1.04 7.15 -5.74
CA THR A 56 0.09 6.75 -4.70
C THR A 56 0.80 6.50 -3.37
N GLY A 57 1.94 5.82 -3.38
CA GLY A 57 2.75 5.60 -2.17
C GLY A 57 3.20 6.90 -1.49
N LYS A 58 3.57 7.92 -2.27
CA LYS A 58 3.88 9.27 -1.73
C LYS A 58 2.66 9.87 -1.04
N ARG A 59 1.48 9.82 -1.67
CA ARG A 59 0.23 10.31 -1.08
C ARG A 59 -0.15 9.57 0.19
N LEU A 60 0.16 8.27 0.27
CA LEU A 60 -0.12 7.44 1.44
C LEU A 60 0.66 7.87 2.69
N ARG A 61 1.74 8.63 2.56
CA ARG A 61 2.43 9.23 3.73
C ARG A 61 1.57 10.27 4.44
N GLY A 62 0.65 10.91 3.71
CA GLY A 62 -0.23 11.96 4.22
C GLY A 62 -1.55 11.48 4.84
N VAL A 63 -1.80 10.17 4.97
CA VAL A 63 -3.10 9.64 5.46
C VAL A 63 -3.35 9.84 6.96
N GLY A 64 -2.38 10.39 7.69
CA GLY A 64 -2.51 10.73 9.11
C GLY A 64 -2.34 9.54 10.08
N PHE A 65 -1.97 8.36 9.58
CA PHE A 65 -1.63 7.21 10.42
C PHE A 65 -0.48 6.38 9.81
N PRO A 66 0.39 5.78 10.64
CA PRO A 66 1.49 4.96 10.14
C PRO A 66 0.98 3.64 9.52
N ILE A 67 1.62 3.21 8.43
CA ILE A 67 1.34 1.95 7.75
C ILE A 67 2.38 0.92 8.19
N HIS A 68 1.96 -0.07 8.96
CA HIS A 68 2.89 -1.03 9.56
C HIS A 68 3.11 -2.28 8.70
N ARG A 69 2.11 -2.65 7.88
CA ARG A 69 2.12 -3.90 7.12
C ARG A 69 1.49 -3.71 5.75
N VAL A 70 1.92 -4.56 4.82
CA VAL A 70 1.47 -4.61 3.45
C VAL A 70 1.21 -6.07 3.11
N LEU A 71 0.00 -6.36 2.61
CA LEU A 71 -0.41 -7.69 2.16
C LEU A 71 -0.59 -7.64 0.64
N VAL A 72 0.04 -8.59 -0.05
CA VAL A 72 0.13 -8.55 -1.51
C VAL A 72 -0.32 -9.87 -2.10
N SER A 73 -1.18 -9.79 -3.11
CA SER A 73 -1.57 -10.94 -3.94
C SER A 73 -0.36 -11.47 -4.72
N PRO A 74 -0.23 -12.78 -4.96
CA PRO A 74 0.98 -13.39 -5.54
C PRO A 74 1.19 -13.13 -7.05
N PHE A 75 0.46 -12.18 -7.66
CA PHE A 75 0.64 -11.81 -9.07
C PHE A 75 1.76 -10.77 -9.24
N LEU A 76 2.53 -10.85 -10.34
CA LEU A 76 3.64 -9.96 -10.62
C LEU A 76 3.23 -8.48 -10.57
N ARG A 77 2.14 -8.12 -11.26
CA ARG A 77 1.54 -6.78 -11.21
C ARG A 77 1.27 -6.25 -9.79
N CYS A 78 0.86 -7.11 -8.86
CA CYS A 78 0.58 -6.72 -7.48
C CYS A 78 1.87 -6.53 -6.70
N LEU A 79 2.88 -7.37 -6.93
CA LEU A 79 4.20 -7.26 -6.33
C LEU A 79 4.92 -5.98 -6.78
N GLU A 80 4.89 -5.67 -8.08
CA GLU A 80 5.48 -4.44 -8.62
C GLU A 80 4.79 -3.19 -8.06
N THR A 81 3.45 -3.19 -8.01
CA THR A 81 2.68 -2.09 -7.40
C THR A 81 3.09 -1.91 -5.93
N ALA A 82 3.11 -2.99 -5.16
CA ALA A 82 3.48 -2.95 -3.75
C ALA A 82 4.92 -2.46 -3.56
N THR A 83 5.84 -2.90 -4.43
CA THR A 83 7.25 -2.49 -4.38
C THR A 83 7.38 -0.98 -4.52
N GLU A 84 6.75 -0.38 -5.54
CA GLU A 84 6.77 1.07 -5.74
C GLU A 84 6.13 1.84 -4.57
N VAL A 85 5.00 1.34 -4.05
CA VAL A 85 4.36 1.94 -2.88
C VAL A 85 5.26 1.87 -1.64
N ILE A 86 5.86 0.70 -1.37
CA ILE A 86 6.74 0.50 -0.22
C ILE A 86 8.00 1.36 -0.35
N ARG A 87 8.57 1.47 -1.55
CA ARG A 87 9.69 2.37 -1.82
C ARG A 87 9.33 3.81 -1.45
N ALA A 88 8.16 4.30 -1.85
CA ALA A 88 7.72 5.65 -1.50
C ALA A 88 7.51 5.84 0.00
N LEU A 89 6.92 4.84 0.69
CA LEU A 89 6.73 4.87 2.13
C LEU A 89 8.08 4.88 2.89
N CYS A 90 9.03 4.07 2.43
CA CYS A 90 10.34 3.87 3.04
C CYS A 90 11.40 4.88 2.58
N CYS A 91 11.08 5.74 1.62
CA CYS A 91 12.02 6.75 1.12
C CYS A 91 12.45 7.67 2.26
N VAL A 92 13.76 7.75 2.49
CA VAL A 92 14.35 8.72 3.40
C VAL A 92 14.32 10.05 2.69
N VAL A 93 13.64 11.01 3.30
CA VAL A 93 13.66 12.41 2.89
C VAL A 93 14.06 13.21 4.11
N ASP A 94 14.80 14.29 3.88
CA ASP A 94 15.02 15.34 4.87
C ASP A 94 13.65 15.94 5.26
N ASP A 95 13.59 16.79 6.31
CA ASP A 95 12.32 17.30 6.89
C ASP A 95 11.34 17.96 5.89
N ASP A 96 11.78 18.22 4.66
CA ASP A 96 10.96 18.71 3.56
C ASP A 96 10.57 17.61 2.56
N ASP A 97 9.30 17.18 2.62
CA ASP A 97 8.67 16.25 1.67
C ASP A 97 8.67 16.80 0.22
N THR A 98 9.02 18.08 -0.02
CA THR A 98 9.13 18.67 -1.36
C THR A 98 10.08 17.90 -2.27
N ARG A 99 11.20 17.37 -1.74
CA ARG A 99 12.12 16.53 -2.52
C ARG A 99 11.47 15.24 -2.98
N LEU A 100 10.69 14.59 -2.10
CA LEU A 100 9.97 13.36 -2.45
C LEU A 100 8.88 13.63 -3.49
N LEU A 101 8.16 14.75 -3.37
CA LEU A 101 7.11 15.12 -4.33
C LEU A 101 7.67 15.36 -5.73
N ALA A 102 8.85 15.98 -5.83
CA ALA A 102 9.55 16.24 -7.09
C ALA A 102 10.07 14.96 -7.79
N MET A 103 10.28 13.86 -7.06
CA MET A 103 10.73 12.59 -7.66
C MET A 103 9.61 11.93 -8.47
N GLY A 104 9.80 11.83 -9.79
CA GLY A 104 8.87 11.17 -10.69
C GLY A 104 8.88 9.64 -10.59
N THR A 105 10.02 9.04 -10.25
CA THR A 105 10.23 7.59 -10.15
C THR A 105 10.95 7.24 -8.85
N SER A 106 11.00 5.95 -8.54
CA SER A 106 11.68 5.42 -7.34
C SER A 106 13.17 5.10 -7.53
N GLN A 107 13.72 5.29 -8.74
CA GLN A 107 15.06 4.81 -9.12
C GLN A 107 16.18 5.39 -8.24
N ASP A 108 16.07 6.64 -7.83
CA ASP A 108 17.07 7.34 -7.02
C ASP A 108 16.68 7.44 -5.53
N ALA A 109 15.68 6.68 -5.10
CA ALA A 109 15.17 6.74 -3.73
C ALA A 109 16.11 6.01 -2.75
N VAL A 110 16.59 6.74 -1.74
CA VAL A 110 17.29 6.15 -0.59
C VAL A 110 16.24 5.54 0.34
N LEU A 111 16.34 4.25 0.67
CA LEU A 111 15.30 3.52 1.39
C LEU A 111 15.74 3.13 2.80
N ASP A 112 14.85 3.30 3.78
CA ASP A 112 14.98 2.74 5.12
C ASP A 112 13.94 1.62 5.34
N PRO A 113 14.36 0.33 5.29
CA PRO A 113 13.45 -0.81 5.36
C PRO A 113 12.85 -1.03 6.76
N SER A 114 13.32 -0.31 7.79
CA SER A 114 12.80 -0.47 9.17
C SER A 114 11.37 0.07 9.33
N ARG A 115 10.91 0.92 8.39
CA ARG A 115 9.63 1.64 8.46
C ARG A 115 8.41 0.77 8.19
N VAL A 116 8.53 -0.28 7.37
CA VAL A 116 7.38 -1.10 6.95
C VAL A 116 7.72 -2.58 7.01
N LYS A 117 6.87 -3.39 7.68
CA LYS A 117 7.00 -4.85 7.67
C LYS A 117 6.14 -5.45 6.56
N VAL A 118 6.78 -5.84 5.47
CA VAL A 118 6.11 -6.51 4.35
C VAL A 118 5.86 -7.98 4.71
N ARG A 119 4.64 -8.47 4.49
CA ARG A 119 4.34 -9.91 4.58
C ARG A 119 3.62 -10.36 3.32
N HIS A 120 4.17 -11.36 2.65
CA HIS A 120 3.46 -12.08 1.59
C HIS A 120 2.41 -12.96 2.25
N GLN A 121 1.14 -12.59 2.13
CA GLN A 121 0.02 -13.38 2.61
C GLN A 121 -0.79 -13.76 1.37
N ILE A 122 -0.90 -15.07 1.13
CA ILE A 122 -1.79 -15.61 0.10
C ILE A 122 -3.23 -15.32 0.54
N LEU A 123 -3.78 -14.21 0.06
CA LEU A 123 -5.21 -13.96 0.05
C LEU A 123 -5.70 -14.46 -1.31
N SER A 124 -6.58 -15.46 -1.30
CA SER A 124 -7.02 -16.17 -2.50
C SER A 124 -7.58 -15.24 -3.59
N LEU A 125 -7.19 -15.52 -4.83
CA LEU A 125 -7.96 -15.40 -6.08
C LEU A 125 -8.53 -14.03 -6.52
N PHE A 126 -8.36 -12.93 -5.78
CA PHE A 126 -8.82 -11.61 -6.23
C PHE A 126 -7.66 -10.68 -6.64
N PRO A 127 -7.79 -9.89 -7.73
CA PRO A 127 -6.71 -9.07 -8.30
C PRO A 127 -6.47 -7.75 -7.53
N PHE A 128 -6.70 -7.72 -6.21
CA PHE A 128 -6.57 -6.51 -5.38
C PHE A 128 -5.33 -6.58 -4.47
N LEU A 129 -4.67 -5.43 -4.28
CA LEU A 129 -3.59 -5.22 -3.32
C LEU A 129 -4.20 -4.74 -1.99
N TRP A 130 -3.86 -5.39 -0.87
CA TRP A 130 -4.42 -5.06 0.46
C TRP A 130 -3.34 -4.43 1.35
N LEU A 131 -3.36 -3.11 1.52
CA LEU A 131 -2.44 -2.40 2.40
C LEU A 131 -3.04 -2.29 3.82
N VAL A 132 -2.74 -3.25 4.70
CA VAL A 132 -3.35 -3.31 6.03
C VAL A 132 -2.41 -2.73 7.10
N SER A 133 -2.76 -1.59 7.72
CA SER A 133 -2.02 -1.14 8.90
C SER A 133 -2.46 -1.91 10.15
N HIS A 134 -1.55 -2.69 10.75
CA HIS A 134 -1.83 -3.53 11.92
C HIS A 134 -0.83 -3.28 13.07
N ARG A 135 -1.33 -2.87 14.24
CA ARG A 135 -0.70 -3.18 15.54
C ARG A 135 -1.43 -4.39 16.14
N ILE A 136 -0.85 -5.59 15.96
CA ILE A 136 -1.44 -6.84 16.46
C ILE A 136 -1.23 -6.90 17.97
N GLU A 137 -2.26 -6.56 18.72
CA GLU A 137 -2.55 -7.15 20.02
C GLU A 137 -4.05 -7.38 20.07
N ARG A 138 -4.47 -8.57 19.64
CA ARG A 138 -5.86 -9.09 19.63
C ARG A 138 -6.85 -8.41 18.68
N SER A 139 -7.78 -9.26 18.21
CA SER A 139 -8.80 -8.97 17.20
C SER A 139 -9.72 -7.82 17.66
N PRO A 140 -9.79 -6.67 16.96
CA PRO A 140 -10.78 -5.65 17.25
C PRO A 140 -12.12 -6.02 16.60
N LYS A 141 -13.21 -5.59 17.25
CA LYS A 141 -14.60 -5.91 16.87
C LYS A 141 -15.17 -4.97 15.81
N ASN A 142 -14.44 -3.91 15.41
CA ASN A 142 -14.90 -2.88 14.48
C ASN A 142 -13.80 -2.52 13.48
N PHE A 143 -14.12 -2.52 12.18
CA PHE A 143 -13.24 -2.13 11.09
C PHE A 143 -13.75 -0.85 10.44
N CYS A 144 -12.86 0.12 10.17
CA CYS A 144 -13.15 1.25 9.30
C CYS A 144 -12.40 1.01 7.98
N LEU A 145 -13.13 0.57 6.95
CA LEU A 145 -12.61 0.44 5.60
C LEU A 145 -12.61 1.82 4.95
N ARG A 146 -11.47 2.26 4.43
CA ARG A 146 -11.41 3.42 3.54
C ARG A 146 -10.95 2.95 2.17
N ASP A 147 -11.87 2.96 1.21
CA ASP A 147 -11.55 2.68 -0.19
C ASP A 147 -10.89 3.92 -0.82
N PHE A 148 -9.69 3.73 -1.37
CA PHE A 148 -8.96 4.76 -2.10
C PHE A 148 -8.87 4.45 -3.60
N THR A 149 -9.83 3.68 -4.12
CA THR A 149 -9.99 3.39 -5.55
C THR A 149 -10.45 4.63 -6.30
N GLY A 150 -9.56 5.60 -6.52
CA GLY A 150 -9.91 6.83 -7.25
C GLY A 150 -8.87 7.94 -7.23
N LEU A 151 -7.63 7.68 -6.82
CA LEU A 151 -6.52 8.65 -6.77
C LEU A 151 -5.40 8.31 -7.73
#